data_AF-T2KNA2-F1
#
_entry.id   AF-T2KNA2-F1
#
_cell.length_a   1.000
_cell.length_b   1.000
_cell.length_c   1.000
_cell.angle_alpha   90.00
_cell.angle_beta   90.00
_cell.angle_gamma   90.00
#
_symmetry.space_group_name_H-M   'P 1'
#
loop_
_entity.id
_entity.type
_entity.pdbx_description
1 polymer ?
#
loop_
_entity_poly.entity_id
_entity_poly.type
_entity_poly.pdbx_seq_one_letter_code
_entity_poly.pdbx_strand_id
1 'polypeptide(L)'
;MAVIEKDSIPFKIKRVYYLFDVPSDAYRGGHAHKKQVSLLIALSGSFEVVIKNGITEERIVLNKPDKGLLIPTGIWRELENFSSGSVCLVLASTEFEEAEYIRDYPEFLAFKGGK
;
A
#
# COMPACT_ATOMS: atom_id res chain seq x y z
N MET A 1 -21.20 7.85 -0.52
CA MET A 1 -20.50 8.29 -1.74
C MET A 1 -19.21 8.98 -1.30
N ALA A 2 -18.06 8.56 -1.83
CA ALA A 2 -16.77 9.21 -1.59
C ALA A 2 -16.21 9.71 -2.92
N VAL A 3 -15.56 10.86 -2.93
CA VAL A 3 -14.96 11.49 -4.11
C VAL A 3 -13.53 11.90 -3.75
N ILE A 4 -12.58 11.62 -4.64
CA ILE A 4 -11.19 12.05 -4.52
C ILE A 4 -10.92 12.97 -5.69
N GLU A 5 -10.72 14.25 -5.41
CA GLU A 5 -10.45 15.27 -6.43
C GLU A 5 -9.48 16.33 -5.88
N LYS A 6 -8.87 17.11 -6.79
CA LYS A 6 -7.99 18.24 -6.45
C LYS A 6 -6.95 17.83 -5.40
N ASP A 7 -6.94 18.49 -4.25
CA ASP A 7 -5.94 18.34 -3.19
C ASP A 7 -6.42 17.47 -2.02
N SER A 8 -7.44 16.61 -2.23
CA SER A 8 -7.89 15.65 -1.20
C SER A 8 -6.78 14.68 -0.74
N ILE A 9 -5.72 14.51 -1.53
CA ILE A 9 -4.55 13.67 -1.23
C ILE A 9 -3.27 14.44 -1.59
N PRO A 10 -2.12 14.18 -0.93
CA PRO A 10 -0.92 15.01 -1.05
C PRO A 10 -0.07 14.69 -2.31
N PHE A 11 -0.66 14.12 -3.36
CA PHE A 11 0.04 13.80 -4.61
C PHE A 11 -0.91 13.73 -5.80
N LYS A 12 -0.39 13.94 -7.02
CA LYS A 12 -1.14 13.73 -8.26
C LYS A 12 -1.30 12.23 -8.54
N ILE A 13 -2.52 11.77 -8.78
CA ILE A 13 -2.79 10.38 -9.18
C ILE A 13 -2.26 10.17 -10.59
N LYS A 14 -1.25 9.31 -10.74
CA LYS A 14 -0.75 8.87 -12.06
C LYS A 14 -1.22 7.49 -12.45
N ARG A 15 -1.57 6.66 -11.46
CA ARG A 15 -2.02 5.30 -11.68
C ARG A 15 -3.02 4.87 -10.62
N VAL A 16 -4.03 4.14 -11.05
CA VAL A 16 -5.04 3.49 -10.21
C VAL A 16 -5.03 2.01 -10.52
N TYR A 17 -4.98 1.19 -9.49
CA TYR A 17 -5.13 -0.25 -9.62
C TYR A 17 -5.84 -0.79 -8.38
N TYR A 18 -6.39 -2.00 -8.48
CA TYR A 18 -7.12 -2.60 -7.38
C TYR A 18 -6.89 -4.10 -7.34
N LEU A 19 -6.92 -4.64 -6.12
CA LEU A 19 -6.91 -6.08 -5.87
C LEU A 19 -8.33 -6.50 -5.55
N PHE A 20 -8.78 -7.59 -6.16
CA PHE A 20 -10.09 -8.21 -5.97
C PHE A 20 -9.93 -9.73 -6.09
N ASP A 21 -10.94 -10.49 -5.64
CA ASP A 21 -10.92 -11.95 -5.58
C ASP A 21 -9.65 -12.53 -4.95
N VAL A 22 -9.18 -11.84 -3.90
CA VAL A 22 -8.01 -12.26 -3.12
C VAL A 22 -8.45 -13.34 -2.13
N PRO A 23 -7.86 -14.55 -2.15
CA PRO A 23 -8.17 -15.59 -1.17
C PRO A 23 -7.94 -15.09 0.26
N SER A 24 -8.72 -15.60 1.23
CA SER A 24 -8.68 -15.09 2.61
C SER A 24 -7.38 -15.38 3.35
N ASP A 25 -6.68 -16.43 2.96
CA ASP A 25 -5.35 -16.82 3.43
C ASP A 25 -4.22 -16.23 2.57
N ALA A 26 -4.55 -15.41 1.57
CA ALA A 26 -3.56 -14.86 0.67
C ALA A 26 -2.74 -13.77 1.36
N TYR A 27 -1.44 -13.92 1.20
CA TYR A 27 -0.46 -12.88 1.43
C TYR A 27 -0.13 -12.17 0.11
N ARG A 28 -0.05 -10.84 0.14
CA ARG A 28 0.29 -9.99 -1.02
C ARG A 28 1.25 -8.88 -0.59
N GLY A 29 2.15 -8.46 -1.48
CA GLY A 29 3.13 -7.42 -1.18
C GLY A 29 4.50 -8.02 -0.87
N GLY A 30 5.14 -7.56 0.20
CA GLY A 30 6.53 -7.87 0.47
C GLY A 30 7.47 -7.00 -0.37
N HIS A 31 7.25 -5.69 -0.34
CA HIS A 31 8.10 -4.74 -1.05
C HIS A 31 8.01 -3.33 -0.48
N ALA A 32 9.01 -2.51 -0.80
CA ALA A 32 8.99 -1.07 -0.67
C ALA A 32 9.10 -0.38 -2.04
N HIS A 33 8.80 0.92 -2.07
CA HIS A 33 8.93 1.76 -3.26
C HIS A 33 9.98 2.85 -3.05
N LYS A 34 10.88 3.05 -4.02
CA LYS A 34 11.91 4.11 -3.93
C LYS A 34 11.32 5.53 -4.07
N LYS A 35 10.29 5.72 -4.91
CA LYS A 35 9.71 7.05 -5.20
C LYS A 35 8.19 7.16 -5.14
N GLN A 36 7.48 6.04 -5.19
CA GLN A 36 6.02 6.05 -5.18
C GLN A 36 5.46 6.34 -3.78
N VAL A 37 4.58 7.33 -3.69
CA VAL A 37 3.61 7.50 -2.61
C VAL A 37 2.31 6.84 -3.03
N SER A 38 1.65 6.13 -2.12
CA SER A 38 0.39 5.45 -2.43
C SER A 38 -0.66 5.66 -1.35
N LEU A 39 -1.93 5.71 -1.73
CA LEU A 39 -3.08 5.66 -0.83
C LEU A 39 -3.81 4.32 -1.04
N LEU A 40 -3.96 3.54 0.03
CA LEU A 40 -4.74 2.30 0.05
C LEU A 40 -6.12 2.56 0.66
N ILE A 41 -7.18 2.04 0.04
CA ILE A 41 -8.56 2.13 0.55
C ILE A 41 -9.23 0.75 0.42
N ALA A 42 -9.91 0.31 1.47
CA ALA A 42 -10.80 -0.85 1.40
C ALA A 42 -12.17 -0.39 0.86
N LEU A 43 -12.43 -0.63 -0.43
CA LEU A 43 -13.72 -0.30 -1.04
C LEU A 43 -14.84 -1.26 -0.62
N SER A 44 -14.46 -2.51 -0.35
CA SER A 44 -15.32 -3.59 0.13
C SER A 44 -14.51 -4.51 1.02
N GLY A 45 -15.18 -5.15 1.98
CA GLY A 45 -14.56 -6.07 2.93
C GLY A 45 -13.51 -5.40 3.81
N SER A 46 -12.53 -6.19 4.25
CA SER A 46 -11.41 -5.75 5.07
C SER A 46 -10.11 -6.49 4.75
N PHE A 47 -8.99 -5.89 5.09
CA PHE A 47 -7.67 -6.52 5.12
C PHE A 47 -6.76 -5.77 6.09
N GLU A 48 -5.67 -6.40 6.50
CA GLU A 48 -4.62 -5.79 7.30
C GLU A 48 -3.47 -5.33 6.40
N VAL A 49 -2.93 -4.15 6.69
CA VAL A 49 -1.69 -3.64 6.10
C VAL A 49 -0.62 -3.66 7.17
N VAL A 50 0.41 -4.46 6.95
CA VAL A 50 1.63 -4.45 7.76
C VAL A 50 2.60 -3.48 7.12
N ILE A 51 3.04 -2.47 7.86
CA ILE A 51 4.03 -1.49 7.40
C ILE A 51 5.28 -1.56 8.25
N LYS A 52 6.45 -1.47 7.60
CA LYS A 52 7.74 -1.46 8.28
C LYS A 52 8.58 -0.29 7.77
N ASN A 53 9.19 0.44 8.70
CA ASN A 53 10.13 1.52 8.37
C ASN A 53 11.60 1.09 8.52
N GLY A 54 11.86 -0.19 8.78
CA GLY A 54 13.19 -0.75 9.03
C GLY A 54 13.59 -0.77 10.51
N ILE A 55 12.82 -0.12 11.39
CA ILE A 55 13.03 -0.10 12.85
C ILE A 55 11.79 -0.65 13.56
N THR A 56 10.61 -0.15 13.19
CA THR A 56 9.33 -0.53 13.76
C THR A 56 8.44 -1.18 12.71
N GLU A 57 7.51 -2.01 13.21
CA GLU A 57 6.42 -2.62 12.46
C GLU A 57 5.10 -2.16 13.06
N GLU A 58 4.14 -1.82 12.20
CA GLU A 58 2.77 -1.49 12.59
C GLU A 58 1.78 -2.25 11.72
N ARG A 59 0.63 -2.57 12.31
CA ARG A 59 -0.46 -3.32 11.68
C ARG A 59 -1.73 -2.48 11.69
N ILE A 60 -2.29 -2.25 10.51
CA ILE A 60 -3.41 -1.33 10.32
C ILE A 60 -4.52 -2.05 9.55
N VAL A 61 -5.69 -2.17 10.16
CA VAL A 61 -6.88 -2.72 9.50
C VAL A 61 -7.55 -1.65 8.65
N LEU A 62 -7.76 -1.95 7.37
CA LEU A 62 -8.62 -1.17 6.48
C LEU A 62 -9.93 -1.91 6.26
N ASN A 63 -11.04 -1.30 6.67
CA ASN A 63 -12.38 -1.87 6.59
C ASN A 63 -13.49 -0.83 6.34
N LYS A 64 -13.10 0.40 6.00
CA LYS A 64 -14.04 1.50 5.74
C LYS A 64 -13.64 2.24 4.46
N PRO A 65 -14.59 2.44 3.51
CA PRO A 65 -14.30 3.07 2.23
C PRO A 65 -14.10 4.60 2.32
N ASP A 66 -14.42 5.21 3.46
CA ASP A 66 -14.19 6.63 3.75
C ASP A 66 -12.84 6.91 4.45
N LYS A 67 -12.03 5.86 4.66
CA LYS A 67 -10.68 5.97 5.23
C LYS A 67 -9.65 5.36 4.31
N GLY A 68 -8.56 6.08 4.09
CA GLY A 68 -7.40 5.59 3.34
C GLY A 68 -6.13 5.60 4.19
N LEU A 69 -5.25 4.64 3.93
CA LEU A 69 -3.90 4.62 4.49
C LEU A 69 -2.92 5.21 3.48
N LEU A 70 -2.35 6.36 3.82
CA LEU A 70 -1.28 6.98 3.04
C LEU A 70 0.06 6.30 3.39
N ILE A 71 0.72 5.75 2.39
CA ILE A 71 2.02 5.10 2.50
C ILE A 71 3.05 5.98 1.78
N PRO A 72 3.95 6.65 2.53
CA PRO A 72 5.08 7.39 1.95
C PRO A 72 6.08 6.49 1.22
N THR A 73 7.00 7.12 0.49
CA THR A 73 8.12 6.42 -0.14
C THR A 73 9.02 5.74 0.90
N GLY A 74 9.63 4.61 0.53
CA GLY A 74 10.59 3.94 1.40
C GLY A 74 9.98 3.33 2.66
N ILE A 75 8.72 2.91 2.56
CA ILE A 75 8.04 2.08 3.56
C ILE A 75 7.80 0.71 2.94
N TRP A 76 8.22 -0.34 3.64
CA TRP A 76 7.90 -1.71 3.29
C TRP A 76 6.46 -2.01 3.65
N ARG A 77 5.73 -2.71 2.78
CA ARG A 77 4.33 -3.05 3.01
C ARG A 77 3.98 -4.47 2.61
N GLU A 78 3.06 -5.03 3.38
CA GLU A 78 2.49 -6.35 3.21
C GLU A 78 0.98 -6.25 3.44
N LEU A 79 0.20 -7.06 2.73
CA LEU A 79 -1.24 -7.13 2.83
C LEU A 79 -1.63 -8.57 3.15
N GLU A 80 -2.45 -8.75 4.16
CA GLU A 80 -2.87 -10.05 4.65
C GLU A 80 -4.26 -10.01 5.28
N ASN A 81 -4.76 -11.16 5.72
CA ASN A 81 -6.04 -11.32 6.42
C ASN A 81 -7.22 -10.71 5.65
N PHE A 82 -7.30 -10.99 4.35
CA PHE A 82 -8.39 -10.51 3.51
C PHE A 82 -9.71 -11.20 3.88
N SER A 83 -10.77 -10.42 4.08
CA SER A 83 -12.13 -10.97 4.15
C SER A 83 -12.63 -11.40 2.75
N SER A 84 -13.63 -12.27 2.72
CA SER A 84 -14.33 -12.60 1.47
C SER A 84 -14.90 -11.34 0.81
N GLY A 85 -14.71 -11.20 -0.50
CA GLY A 85 -15.18 -10.03 -1.27
C GLY A 85 -14.40 -8.74 -1.01
N SER A 86 -13.21 -8.82 -0.43
CA SER A 86 -12.35 -7.64 -0.22
C SER A 86 -11.89 -7.03 -1.53
N VAL A 87 -11.96 -5.70 -1.60
CA VAL A 87 -11.44 -4.90 -2.71
C VAL A 87 -10.51 -3.82 -2.16
N CYS A 88 -9.21 -3.94 -2.45
CA CYS A 88 -8.18 -2.97 -2.08
C CYS A 88 -7.91 -2.05 -3.27
N LEU A 89 -8.35 -0.80 -3.20
CA LEU A 89 -8.01 0.24 -4.16
C LEU A 89 -6.66 0.86 -3.81
N VAL A 90 -5.83 1.08 -4.81
CA VAL A 90 -4.56 1.81 -4.68
C VAL A 90 -4.51 2.98 -5.66
N LEU A 91 -4.30 4.17 -5.12
CA LEU A 91 -3.93 5.37 -5.86
C LEU A 91 -2.43 5.59 -5.73
N ALA A 92 -1.72 5.75 -6.84
CA ALA A 92 -0.27 5.88 -6.87
C ALA A 92 0.18 7.20 -7.50
N SER A 93 1.26 7.78 -6.95
CA SER A 93 1.88 9.02 -7.44
C SER A 93 2.77 8.82 -8.67
N THR A 94 3.04 7.57 -9.07
CA THR A 94 3.87 7.18 -10.20
C THR A 94 3.18 6.16 -11.10
N GLU A 95 3.60 6.10 -12.36
CA GLU A 95 3.29 4.99 -13.26
C GLU A 95 4.03 3.71 -12.83
N PHE A 96 3.77 2.59 -13.51
CA PHE A 96 4.50 1.36 -13.23
C PHE A 96 5.95 1.48 -13.67
N GLU A 97 6.88 1.20 -12.76
CA GLU A 97 8.29 1.04 -13.05
C GLU A 97 8.84 -0.07 -12.16
N GLU A 98 9.27 -1.19 -12.75
CA GLU A 98 9.73 -2.37 -12.00
C GLU A 98 11.02 -2.05 -11.22
N ALA A 99 11.90 -1.21 -11.78
CA ALA A 99 13.17 -0.84 -11.13
C ALA A 99 12.99 -0.05 -9.81
N GLU A 100 11.79 0.49 -9.55
CA GLU A 100 11.49 1.23 -8.32
C GLU A 100 11.08 0.34 -7.14
N TYR A 101 10.81 -0.95 -7.40
CA TYR A 101 10.48 -1.92 -6.35
C TYR A 101 11.75 -2.35 -5.62
N ILE A 102 11.64 -2.46 -4.29
CA ILE A 102 12.61 -3.16 -3.44
C ILE A 102 11.87 -4.38 -2.90
N ARG A 103 12.18 -5.57 -3.42
CA ARG A 103 11.47 -6.83 -3.10
C ARG A 103 12.23 -7.73 -2.13
N ASP A 104 13.51 -7.45 -1.91
CA ASP A 104 14.32 -8.13 -0.92
C ASP A 104 14.35 -7.33 0.39
N TYR A 105 14.04 -8.00 1.51
CA TYR A 105 13.94 -7.32 2.80
C TYR A 105 15.31 -6.84 3.33
N PRO A 106 16.40 -7.64 3.22
CA PRO A 106 17.75 -7.13 3.47
C PRO A 106 18.12 -5.89 2.62
N GLU A 107 17.81 -5.87 1.32
CA GLU A 107 18.02 -4.69 0.46
C GLU A 107 17.22 -3.48 0.98
N PHE A 108 15.99 -3.70 1.43
CA PHE A 108 15.18 -2.65 2.05
C PHE A 108 15.82 -2.10 3.33
N LEU A 109 16.34 -2.96 4.21
CA LEU A 109 17.04 -2.51 5.42
C LEU A 109 18.30 -1.70 5.08
N ALA A 110 19.07 -2.13 4.07
CA ALA A 110 20.23 -1.38 3.59
C ALA A 110 19.82 -0.02 3.01
N PHE A 111 18.73 0.03 2.23
CA PHE A 111 18.16 1.29 1.71
C PHE A 111 17.71 2.25 2.84
N LYS A 112 17.24 1.72 3.98
CA LYS A 112 16.85 2.53 5.15
C LYS A 112 18.03 2.97 6.00
N GLY A 113 19.03 2.12 6.19
CA GLY A 113 20.23 2.40 6.99
C GLY A 113 21.31 3.20 6.25
N GLY A 114 21.24 3.30 4.93
CA GLY A 114 22.14 4.12 4.10
C GLY A 114 21.81 5.62 4.05
N LYS A 115 21.07 6.13 5.04
CA LYS A 115 20.78 7.56 5.23
C LYS A 115 21.11 7.99 6.65
#